data_AF-A0A9W6FXU5-F1
#
_entry.id   AF-A0A9W6FXU5-F1
#
_cell.length_a   1.000
_cell.length_b   1.000
_cell.length_c   1.000
_cell.angle_alpha   90.00
_cell.angle_beta   90.00
_cell.angle_gamma   90.00
#
_symmetry.space_group_name_H-M   'P 1'
#
loop_
_entity.id
_entity.type
_entity.pdbx_description
1 polymer ?
#
loop_
_entity_poly.entity_id
_entity_poly.type
_entity_poly.pdbx_seq_one_letter_code
_entity_poly.pdbx_strand_id
1 'polypeptide(L)'
;MFNKSKKFVSVCGVTSLLVAGIVSAGYADFDREHEKRDDDIRKVRRVPTPKPIPAPAPKPTPAPTPAPTPAPTPTPIPAPAPTPVPAPAPTPVPAPAPAPAPTKTWALYNQYCAGCHGTSKQGKSASAIQSAISANIGGMGFLSSSLTAAQITSLAAGQ
;
A
#
# COMPACT_ATOMS: atom_id res chain seq x y z
N MET A 1 -36.48 152.30 -72.28
CA MET A 1 -35.46 151.38 -72.81
C MET A 1 -35.30 150.25 -71.78
N PHE A 2 -36.04 149.13 -71.86
CA PHE A 2 -35.65 147.80 -72.44
C PHE A 2 -34.29 147.28 -71.89
N ASN A 3 -34.02 146.04 -71.44
CA ASN A 3 -34.64 144.69 -71.42
C ASN A 3 -33.65 143.80 -70.58
N LYS A 4 -34.04 143.01 -69.56
CA LYS A 4 -34.35 141.55 -69.56
C LYS A 4 -33.18 140.53 -69.66
N SER A 5 -33.22 139.57 -68.72
CA SER A 5 -33.05 138.08 -68.86
C SER A 5 -31.73 137.31 -68.61
N LYS A 6 -31.89 136.23 -67.80
CA LYS A 6 -31.31 134.85 -67.85
C LYS A 6 -30.01 134.58 -67.06
N LYS A 7 -30.08 133.80 -65.96
CA LYS A 7 -29.95 132.31 -65.81
C LYS A 7 -28.52 131.78 -66.08
N PHE A 8 -27.81 131.28 -65.07
CA PHE A 8 -26.86 130.15 -65.19
C PHE A 8 -26.63 129.50 -63.80
N VAL A 9 -26.78 128.19 -63.74
CA VAL A 9 -26.61 127.30 -62.57
C VAL A 9 -25.16 126.78 -62.58
N SER A 10 -24.46 126.69 -61.44
CA SER A 10 -23.09 126.11 -61.39
C SER A 10 -22.78 125.31 -60.11
N VAL A 11 -22.94 123.98 -60.24
CA VAL A 11 -21.93 122.92 -60.01
C VAL A 11 -21.38 122.63 -58.59
N CYS A 12 -21.44 123.48 -57.57
CA CYS A 12 -20.83 123.10 -56.27
C CYS A 12 -21.72 122.31 -55.30
N GLY A 13 -23.04 122.20 -55.55
CA GLY A 13 -23.98 121.53 -54.64
C GLY A 13 -24.01 119.99 -54.69
N VAL A 14 -23.33 119.36 -55.66
CA VAL A 14 -23.55 117.93 -55.96
C VAL A 14 -22.55 117.00 -55.26
N THR A 15 -21.40 117.51 -54.81
CA THR A 15 -20.35 116.70 -54.17
C THR A 15 -20.57 116.45 -52.67
N SER A 16 -21.21 117.37 -51.95
CA SER A 16 -21.42 117.23 -50.49
C SER A 16 -22.52 116.23 -50.10
N LEU A 17 -23.52 116.00 -50.96
CA LEU A 17 -24.61 115.06 -50.68
C LEU A 17 -24.22 113.59 -50.93
N LEU A 18 -23.18 113.34 -51.73
CA LEU A 18 -22.77 111.99 -52.10
C LEU A 18 -21.99 111.27 -50.99
N VAL A 19 -21.30 112.00 -50.11
CA VAL A 19 -20.55 111.41 -48.98
C VAL A 19 -21.47 111.09 -47.78
N ALA A 20 -22.52 111.88 -47.56
CA ALA A 20 -23.49 111.64 -46.47
C ALA A 20 -24.43 110.45 -46.75
N GLY A 21 -24.71 110.12 -48.02
CA GLY A 21 -25.57 108.99 -48.38
C GLY A 21 -24.95 107.61 -48.12
N ILE A 22 -23.63 107.51 -48.06
CA ILE A 22 -22.93 106.22 -47.87
C ILE A 22 -22.96 105.77 -46.39
N VAL A 23 -23.05 106.70 -45.44
CA VAL A 23 -23.08 106.37 -44.00
C VAL A 23 -24.45 105.83 -43.56
N SER A 24 -25.56 106.27 -44.17
CA SER A 24 -26.90 105.81 -43.78
C SER A 24 -27.30 104.45 -44.38
N ALA A 25 -26.63 103.98 -45.43
CA ALA A 25 -26.91 102.66 -46.03
C ALA A 25 -26.22 101.51 -45.26
N GLY A 26 -25.17 101.79 -44.48
CA GLY A 26 -24.46 100.77 -43.70
C GLY A 26 -25.05 100.47 -42.32
N TYR A 27 -25.95 101.31 -41.80
CA TYR A 27 -26.50 101.17 -40.43
C TYR A 27 -27.84 100.42 -40.35
N ALA A 28 -28.54 100.20 -41.47
CA ALA A 28 -29.82 99.49 -41.48
C ALA A 28 -29.70 97.99 -41.82
N ASP A 29 -28.53 97.53 -42.30
CA ASP A 29 -28.32 96.13 -42.73
C ASP A 29 -27.87 95.22 -41.57
N PHE A 30 -27.27 95.77 -40.51
CA PHE A 30 -26.68 94.97 -39.43
C PHE A 30 -27.69 94.46 -38.38
N ASP A 31 -28.83 95.13 -38.19
CA ASP A 31 -29.78 94.77 -37.12
C ASP A 31 -30.70 93.58 -37.48
N ARG A 32 -30.85 93.21 -38.76
CA ARG A 32 -31.80 92.15 -39.17
C ARG A 32 -31.23 90.73 -39.20
N GLU A 33 -29.91 90.59 -39.17
CA GLU A 33 -29.22 89.29 -39.19
C GLU A 33 -29.03 88.68 -37.79
N HIS A 34 -29.06 89.48 -36.71
CA HIS A 34 -28.82 88.95 -35.37
C HIS A 34 -30.04 88.22 -34.79
N GLU A 35 -31.25 88.73 -35.03
CA GLU A 35 -32.46 88.17 -34.43
C GLU A 35 -32.87 86.81 -35.03
N LYS A 36 -32.54 86.55 -36.31
CA LYS A 36 -32.78 85.24 -36.94
C LYS A 36 -31.77 84.18 -36.47
N ARG A 37 -30.56 84.58 -36.11
CA ARG A 37 -29.50 83.66 -35.67
C ARG A 37 -29.69 83.20 -34.23
N ASP A 38 -30.29 84.03 -33.38
CA ASP A 38 -30.50 83.72 -31.96
C ASP A 38 -31.67 82.75 -31.69
N ASP A 39 -32.67 82.67 -32.59
CA ASP A 39 -33.76 81.67 -32.49
C ASP A 39 -33.27 80.27 -32.91
N ASP A 40 -32.44 80.17 -33.95
CA ASP A 40 -31.84 78.91 -34.41
C ASP A 40 -30.87 78.32 -33.36
N ILE A 41 -30.07 79.14 -32.67
CA ILE A 41 -29.20 78.65 -31.57
C ILE A 41 -30.03 78.15 -30.38
N ARG A 42 -31.15 78.80 -30.06
CA ARG A 42 -32.01 78.41 -28.93
C ARG A 42 -32.78 77.12 -29.21
N LYS A 43 -33.01 76.78 -30.49
CA LYS A 43 -33.73 75.56 -30.91
C LYS A 43 -32.83 74.32 -31.02
N VAL A 44 -31.53 74.48 -31.27
CA VAL A 44 -30.61 73.35 -31.52
C VAL A 44 -30.00 72.75 -30.24
N ARG A 45 -30.03 73.45 -29.09
CA ARG A 45 -29.36 72.97 -27.86
C ARG A 45 -30.30 72.41 -26.79
N ARG A 46 -30.96 71.29 -27.09
CA ARG A 46 -31.36 70.31 -26.07
C ARG A 46 -30.97 68.91 -26.53
N VAL A 47 -29.71 68.55 -26.32
CA VAL A 47 -29.29 67.15 -26.40
C VAL A 47 -29.80 66.47 -25.12
N PRO A 48 -30.64 65.43 -25.20
CA PRO A 48 -31.02 64.67 -24.02
C PRO A 48 -29.76 64.04 -23.42
N THR A 49 -29.55 64.24 -22.12
CA THR A 49 -28.46 63.60 -21.39
C THR A 49 -28.61 62.08 -21.51
N PRO A 50 -27.58 61.33 -21.93
CA PRO A 50 -27.67 59.88 -21.99
C PRO A 50 -28.02 59.32 -20.62
N LYS A 51 -29.00 58.42 -20.56
CA LYS A 51 -29.31 57.67 -19.33
C LYS A 51 -28.06 56.84 -18.96
N PRO A 52 -27.62 56.82 -17.68
CA PRO A 52 -26.49 55.99 -17.27
C PRO A 52 -26.72 54.54 -17.66
N ILE A 53 -25.76 53.94 -18.38
CA ILE A 53 -25.75 52.51 -18.69
C ILE A 53 -25.48 51.77 -17.37
N PRO A 54 -26.32 50.81 -16.95
CA PRO A 54 -26.06 50.01 -15.77
C PRO A 54 -24.68 49.33 -15.87
N ALA A 55 -23.91 49.38 -14.79
CA ALA A 55 -22.63 48.68 -14.73
C ALA A 55 -22.84 47.17 -14.95
N PRO A 56 -21.93 46.48 -15.66
CA PRO A 56 -22.01 45.03 -15.82
C PRO A 56 -22.09 44.34 -14.46
N ALA A 57 -22.99 43.36 -14.34
CA ALA A 57 -23.09 42.55 -13.12
C ALA A 57 -21.74 41.83 -12.86
N PRO A 58 -21.31 41.72 -11.59
CA PRO A 58 -20.09 41.01 -11.26
C PRO A 58 -20.18 39.55 -11.72
N LYS A 59 -19.09 39.06 -12.32
CA LYS A 59 -18.98 37.66 -12.75
C LYS A 59 -19.10 36.75 -11.52
N PRO A 60 -19.83 35.62 -11.59
CA PRO A 60 -19.88 34.65 -10.50
C PRO A 60 -18.48 34.18 -10.12
N THR A 61 -18.18 34.19 -8.82
CA THR A 61 -16.96 33.59 -8.27
C THR A 61 -17.05 32.07 -8.44
N PRO A 62 -16.01 31.40 -9.00
CA PRO A 62 -15.99 29.95 -9.08
C PRO A 62 -16.14 29.31 -7.69
N ALA A 63 -16.89 28.20 -7.62
CA ALA A 63 -17.01 27.42 -6.41
C ALA A 63 -15.64 26.85 -6.00
N PRO A 64 -15.37 26.72 -4.69
CA PRO A 64 -14.12 26.12 -4.21
C PRO A 64 -14.00 24.67 -4.69
N THR A 65 -12.81 24.29 -5.13
CA THR A 65 -12.50 22.91 -5.50
C THR A 65 -12.51 22.03 -4.24
N PRO A 66 -13.18 20.86 -4.26
CA PRO A 66 -13.14 19.93 -3.13
C PRO A 66 -11.71 19.53 -2.75
N ALA A 67 -11.45 19.37 -1.46
CA ALA A 67 -10.18 18.86 -0.96
C ALA A 67 -9.95 17.41 -1.45
N PRO A 68 -8.69 17.01 -1.71
CA PRO A 68 -8.38 15.64 -2.12
C PRO A 68 -8.74 14.64 -1.02
N THR A 69 -9.32 13.51 -1.42
CA THR A 69 -9.61 12.39 -0.52
C THR A 69 -8.30 11.78 0.00
N PRO A 70 -8.15 11.54 1.31
CA PRO A 70 -6.98 10.86 1.85
C PRO A 70 -6.75 9.49 1.21
N ALA A 71 -5.48 9.14 0.98
CA ALA A 71 -5.11 7.82 0.49
C ALA A 71 -5.47 6.73 1.52
N PRO A 72 -5.83 5.51 1.07
CA PRO A 72 -6.12 4.41 1.97
C PRO A 72 -4.88 4.04 2.79
N THR A 73 -5.08 3.78 4.08
CA THR A 73 -4.05 3.28 4.98
C THR A 73 -3.66 1.85 4.58
N PRO A 74 -2.35 1.53 4.46
CA PRO A 74 -1.93 0.17 4.16
C PRO A 74 -2.39 -0.81 5.24
N THR A 75 -2.89 -1.97 4.81
CA THR A 75 -3.27 -3.08 5.68
C THR A 75 -2.03 -3.71 6.31
N PRO A 76 -2.03 -3.98 7.63
CA PRO A 76 -0.90 -4.64 8.27
C PRO A 76 -0.67 -6.04 7.69
N ILE A 77 0.59 -6.37 7.43
CA ILE A 77 1.01 -7.71 6.97
C ILE A 77 0.96 -8.67 8.16
N PRO A 78 0.33 -9.85 8.03
CA PRO A 78 0.32 -10.86 9.08
C PRO A 78 1.74 -11.27 9.48
N ALA A 79 1.96 -11.46 10.79
CA ALA A 79 3.22 -11.98 11.29
C ALA A 79 3.50 -13.40 10.75
N PRO A 80 4.76 -13.75 10.46
CA PRO A 80 5.11 -15.10 10.04
C PRO A 80 4.73 -16.13 11.11
N ALA A 81 4.27 -17.31 10.66
CA ALA A 81 3.93 -18.42 11.53
C ALA A 81 5.18 -18.90 12.30
N PRO A 82 5.02 -19.36 13.56
CA PRO A 82 6.13 -19.90 14.33
C PRO A 82 6.71 -21.15 13.65
N THR A 83 8.03 -21.29 13.72
CA THR A 83 8.75 -22.45 13.21
C THR A 83 8.43 -23.68 14.07
N PRO A 84 8.14 -24.85 13.46
CA PRO A 84 7.92 -26.07 14.23
C PRO A 84 9.15 -26.43 15.07
N VAL A 85 8.91 -26.82 16.33
CA VAL A 85 9.96 -27.33 17.22
C VAL A 85 10.36 -28.74 16.75
N PRO A 86 11.67 -29.06 16.61
CA PRO A 86 12.12 -30.40 16.27
C PRO A 86 11.61 -31.44 17.26
N ALA A 87 11.23 -32.62 16.74
CA ALA A 87 10.84 -33.74 17.59
C ALA A 87 12.04 -34.20 18.45
N PRO A 88 11.80 -34.64 19.70
CA PRO A 88 12.85 -35.18 20.55
C PRO A 88 13.51 -36.41 19.93
N ALA A 89 14.81 -36.55 20.13
CA ALA A 89 15.57 -37.70 19.67
C ALA A 89 15.04 -39.00 20.31
N PRO A 90 15.08 -40.14 19.58
CA PRO A 90 14.67 -41.42 20.13
C PRO A 90 15.55 -41.81 21.32
N THR A 91 14.91 -42.38 22.35
CA THR A 91 15.62 -42.91 23.52
C THR A 91 16.53 -44.07 23.11
N PRO A 92 17.79 -44.13 23.58
CA PRO A 92 18.67 -45.25 23.31
C PRO A 92 18.05 -46.57 23.78
N VAL A 93 18.16 -47.61 22.95
CA VAL A 93 17.77 -48.97 23.34
C VAL A 93 18.76 -49.46 24.40
N PRO A 94 18.30 -50.01 25.54
CA PRO A 94 19.17 -50.61 26.55
C PRO A 94 20.09 -51.66 25.93
N ALA A 95 21.36 -51.67 26.36
CA ALA A 95 22.31 -52.69 25.95
C ALA A 95 21.80 -54.10 26.34
N PRO A 96 22.07 -55.13 25.51
CA PRO A 96 21.77 -56.51 25.88
C PRO A 96 22.39 -56.88 27.23
N ALA A 97 21.69 -57.69 28.01
CA ALA A 97 22.23 -58.22 29.26
C ALA A 97 23.52 -59.00 29.00
N PRO A 98 24.51 -58.96 29.92
CA PRO A 98 25.73 -59.75 29.81
C PRO A 98 25.39 -61.24 29.67
N ALA A 99 26.14 -61.94 28.81
CA ALA A 99 26.05 -63.39 28.74
C ALA A 99 26.35 -64.01 30.13
N PRO A 100 25.62 -65.06 30.54
CA PRO A 100 25.88 -65.73 31.80
C PRO A 100 27.33 -66.26 31.82
N ALA A 101 27.99 -66.12 32.97
CA ALA A 101 29.35 -66.62 33.16
C ALA A 101 29.41 -68.13 32.87
N PRO A 102 30.50 -68.63 32.25
CA PRO A 102 30.67 -70.06 32.03
C PRO A 102 30.69 -70.76 33.40
N THR A 103 29.70 -71.62 33.65
CA THR A 103 29.71 -72.47 34.84
C THR A 103 30.84 -73.47 34.70
N LYS A 104 31.72 -73.56 35.70
CA LYS A 104 32.83 -74.52 35.70
C LYS A 104 32.24 -75.94 35.63
N THR A 105 32.38 -76.55 34.46
CA THR A 105 31.79 -77.85 34.06
C THR A 105 32.01 -78.96 35.08
N TRP A 106 33.20 -78.97 35.71
CA TRP A 106 33.57 -79.93 36.76
C TRP A 106 32.73 -79.83 38.05
N ALA A 107 32.37 -78.62 38.49
CA ALA A 107 31.60 -78.43 39.73
C ALA A 107 30.18 -78.99 39.58
N LEU A 108 29.56 -78.74 38.42
CA LEU A 108 28.23 -79.22 38.10
C LEU A 108 28.20 -80.75 37.99
N TYR A 109 29.22 -81.35 37.38
CA TYR A 109 29.34 -82.81 37.29
C TYR A 109 29.48 -83.48 38.66
N ASN A 110 30.27 -82.89 39.56
CA ASN A 110 30.44 -83.41 40.92
C ASN A 110 29.15 -83.37 41.74
N GLN A 111 28.36 -82.31 41.57
CA GLN A 111 27.12 -82.14 42.30
C GLN A 111 26.02 -83.11 41.86
N TYR A 112 25.91 -83.39 40.56
CA TYR A 112 24.75 -84.09 40.00
C TYR A 112 25.04 -85.47 39.41
N CYS A 113 26.29 -85.79 39.07
CA CYS A 113 26.63 -86.99 38.29
C CYS A 113 27.65 -87.90 38.99
N ALA A 114 28.64 -87.34 39.69
CA ALA A 114 29.76 -88.12 40.24
C ALA A 114 29.33 -89.17 41.27
N GLY A 115 28.28 -88.90 42.06
CA GLY A 115 27.77 -89.84 43.06
C GLY A 115 27.27 -91.17 42.48
N CYS A 116 26.74 -91.17 41.26
CA CYS A 116 26.23 -92.38 40.59
C CYS A 116 27.19 -92.93 39.52
N HIS A 117 28.05 -92.10 38.95
CA HIS A 117 28.85 -92.44 37.76
C HIS A 117 30.37 -92.40 37.95
N GLY A 118 30.86 -91.90 39.09
CA GLY A 118 32.29 -91.63 39.28
C GLY A 118 32.81 -90.68 38.19
N THR A 119 33.99 -90.96 37.64
CA THR A 119 34.55 -90.24 36.47
C THR A 119 34.20 -90.90 35.13
N SER A 120 33.56 -92.07 35.15
CA SER A 120 33.42 -92.97 33.98
C SER A 120 32.41 -92.51 32.92
N LYS A 121 31.66 -91.43 33.17
CA LYS A 121 30.61 -90.92 32.26
C LYS A 121 30.83 -89.47 31.83
N GLN A 122 32.05 -88.96 31.94
CA GLN A 122 32.41 -87.65 31.40
C GLN A 122 32.37 -87.64 29.86
N GLY A 123 32.22 -86.46 29.25
CA GLY A 123 32.34 -86.27 27.80
C GLY A 123 31.17 -86.81 26.94
N LYS A 124 29.97 -86.97 27.52
CA LYS A 124 28.76 -87.29 26.75
C LYS A 124 28.19 -86.04 26.10
N SER A 125 27.59 -86.17 24.91
CA SER A 125 26.94 -85.02 24.26
C SER A 125 25.75 -84.51 25.07
N ALA A 126 25.43 -83.21 24.91
CA ALA A 126 24.30 -82.58 25.60
C ALA A 126 22.98 -83.28 25.25
N SER A 127 22.85 -83.71 23.99
CA SER A 127 21.71 -84.51 23.52
C SER A 127 21.63 -85.87 24.23
N ALA A 128 22.75 -86.57 24.43
CA ALA A 128 22.74 -87.85 25.13
C ALA A 128 22.36 -87.69 26.61
N ILE A 129 22.87 -86.64 27.27
CA ILE A 129 22.50 -86.32 28.66
C ILE A 129 21.02 -85.96 28.73
N GLN A 130 20.54 -85.09 27.82
CA GLN A 130 19.14 -84.67 27.78
C GLN A 130 18.20 -85.85 27.52
N SER A 131 18.51 -86.71 26.55
CA SER A 131 17.72 -87.91 26.25
C SER A 131 17.66 -88.84 27.45
N ALA A 132 18.75 -88.98 28.19
CA ALA A 132 18.81 -89.88 29.33
C ALA A 132 18.05 -89.32 30.56
N ILE A 133 18.06 -87.99 30.77
CA ILE A 133 17.20 -87.32 31.75
C ILE A 133 15.72 -87.47 31.36
N SER A 134 15.38 -87.16 30.10
CA SER A 134 13.98 -87.22 29.61
C SER A 134 13.42 -88.64 29.62
N ALA A 135 14.25 -89.66 29.34
CA ALA A 135 13.85 -91.07 29.41
C ALA A 135 14.03 -91.68 30.81
N ASN A 136 14.39 -90.87 31.82
CA ASN A 136 14.65 -91.30 33.19
C ASN A 136 15.60 -92.52 33.30
N ILE A 137 16.60 -92.58 32.42
CA ILE A 137 17.55 -93.70 32.37
C ILE A 137 18.38 -93.69 33.65
N GLY A 138 18.46 -94.84 34.33
CA GLY A 138 19.22 -94.95 35.58
C GLY A 138 18.75 -94.01 36.69
N GLY A 139 17.50 -93.55 36.64
CA GLY A 139 16.93 -92.64 37.63
C GLY A 139 17.31 -91.18 37.44
N MET A 140 17.85 -90.75 36.29
CA MET A 140 18.26 -89.35 36.06
C MET A 140 17.12 -88.34 35.91
N GLY A 141 15.86 -88.77 35.91
CA GLY A 141 14.70 -87.90 35.67
C GLY A 141 14.53 -86.76 36.68
N PHE A 142 15.01 -86.91 37.92
CA PHE A 142 14.98 -85.83 38.93
C PHE A 142 15.81 -84.60 38.52
N LEU A 143 16.78 -84.78 37.61
CA LEU A 143 17.61 -83.69 37.11
C LEU A 143 16.85 -82.78 36.15
N SER A 144 15.71 -83.21 35.60
CA SER A 144 14.90 -82.40 34.69
C SER A 144 14.40 -81.10 35.31
N SER A 145 14.22 -81.06 36.64
CA SER A 145 13.84 -79.85 37.39
C SER A 145 15.03 -79.13 38.01
N SER A 146 16.20 -79.77 38.06
CA SER A 146 17.40 -79.23 38.73
C SER A 146 18.43 -78.64 37.77
N LEU A 147 18.41 -79.03 36.49
CA LEU A 147 19.36 -78.59 35.47
C LEU A 147 18.66 -77.86 34.32
N THR A 148 19.23 -76.71 33.93
CA THR A 148 18.84 -75.98 32.73
C THR A 148 19.52 -76.53 31.48
N ALA A 149 19.00 -76.21 30.29
CA ALA A 149 19.61 -76.60 29.02
C ALA A 149 21.07 -76.10 28.87
N ALA A 150 21.38 -74.90 29.40
CA ALA A 150 22.74 -74.36 29.41
C ALA A 150 23.68 -75.16 30.33
N GLN A 151 23.18 -75.60 31.49
CA GLN A 151 23.91 -76.45 32.43
C GLN A 151 24.15 -77.85 31.84
N ILE A 152 23.16 -78.46 31.17
CA ILE A 152 23.31 -79.75 30.47
C ILE A 152 24.34 -79.63 29.34
N THR A 153 24.34 -78.51 28.61
CA THR A 153 25.36 -78.23 27.59
C THR A 153 26.75 -78.09 28.21
N SER A 154 26.85 -77.48 29.40
CA SER A 154 28.10 -77.35 30.13
C SER A 154 28.61 -78.69 30.69
N LEU A 155 27.72 -79.60 31.12
CA LEU A 155 28.09 -80.97 31.51
C LEU A 155 28.66 -81.76 30.33
N ALA A 156 28.11 -81.53 29.14
CA ALA A 156 28.52 -82.20 27.93
C ALA A 156 29.85 -81.74 27.35
N ALA A 157 30.19 -80.47 27.61
CA ALA A 157 31.45 -79.87 27.17
C ALA A 157 32.69 -80.43 27.89
N GLY A 158 32.52 -81.43 28.77
CA GLY A 158 33.54 -82.20 29.48
C GLY A 158 34.99 -81.86 29.13
N GLN A 159 35.56 -80.92 29.89
CA GLN A 159 36.96 -80.45 29.92
C GLN A 159 37.70 -80.44 28.57
#